data_AF-A0A0Q8T8C0-F1
#
_entry.id   AF-A0A0Q8T8C0-F1
#
_cell.length_a   1.000
_cell.length_b   1.000
_cell.length_c   1.000
_cell.angle_alpha   90.00
_cell.angle_beta   90.00
_cell.angle_gamma   90.00
#
_symmetry.space_group_name_H-M   'P 1'
#
loop_
_entity.id
_entity.type
_entity.pdbx_description
1 polymer ?
#
loop_
_entity_poly.entity_id
_entity_poly.type
_entity_poly.pdbx_seq_one_letter_code
_entity_poly.pdbx_strand_id
1 'polypeptide(L)'
;MEYLKVIAVEMLPFDVDDEAGVDKLRVLEAAGMVEVQFTQERGSPARVVAITGLGRASLLAEVAKQVIRQRSPEVSSAWAALS
;
A
#
# COMPACT_ATOMS: atom_id res chain seq x y z
N MET A 1 4.35 -1.35 -2.25
CA MET A 1 3.15 -0.57 -1.89
C MET A 1 1.85 -1.11 -2.46
N GLU A 2 1.87 -1.72 -3.65
CA GLU A 2 0.66 -2.27 -4.27
C GLU A 2 -0.14 -3.24 -3.37
N TYR A 3 0.51 -4.13 -2.64
CA TYR A 3 -0.21 -5.06 -1.78
C TYR A 3 -0.94 -4.39 -0.61
N LEU A 4 -0.40 -3.29 -0.07
CA LEU A 4 -1.11 -2.50 0.94
C LEU A 4 -2.35 -1.81 0.37
N LYS A 5 -2.33 -1.43 -0.92
CA LYS A 5 -3.51 -0.87 -1.60
C LYS A 5 -4.60 -1.92 -1.78
N VAL A 6 -4.23 -3.17 -2.07
CA VAL A 6 -5.18 -4.29 -2.11
C VAL A 6 -5.84 -4.45 -0.74
N ILE A 7 -5.04 -4.55 0.33
CA ILE A 7 -5.57 -4.66 1.71
C ILE A 7 -6.50 -3.48 2.06
N ALA A 8 -6.22 -2.27 1.56
CA ALA A 8 -6.99 -1.07 1.86
C ALA A 8 -8.40 -1.03 1.27
N VAL A 9 -8.70 -1.87 0.28
CA VAL A 9 -10.04 -1.96 -0.31
C VAL A 9 -10.83 -3.18 0.17
N GLU A 10 -10.20 -4.06 0.95
CA GLU A 10 -10.85 -5.24 1.53
C GLU A 10 -11.67 -4.88 2.78
N MET A 11 -12.70 -5.69 3.08
CA MET A 11 -13.35 -5.64 4.38
C MET A 11 -12.51 -6.41 5.40
N LEU A 12 -12.12 -5.71 6.47
CA LEU A 12 -11.35 -6.32 7.55
C LEU A 12 -12.27 -6.90 8.65
N PRO A 13 -11.89 -8.02 9.29
CA PRO A 13 -10.70 -8.83 9.00
C PRO A 13 -10.87 -9.69 7.74
N PHE A 14 -9.75 -10.01 7.08
CA PHE A 14 -9.76 -10.95 5.94
C PHE A 14 -8.57 -11.91 5.99
N ASP A 15 -8.74 -13.07 5.37
CA ASP A 15 -7.77 -14.16 5.34
C ASP A 15 -6.96 -14.15 4.03
N VAL A 16 -5.67 -14.49 4.14
CA VAL A 16 -4.74 -14.70 3.05
C VAL A 16 -4.16 -16.10 3.19
N ASP A 17 -4.42 -16.96 2.22
CA ASP A 17 -4.09 -18.38 2.22
C ASP A 17 -2.96 -18.75 1.26
N ASP A 18 -2.61 -17.87 0.31
CA ASP A 18 -1.51 -18.08 -0.61
C ASP A 18 -0.15 -17.66 -0.02
N GLU A 19 0.87 -18.50 -0.24
CA GLU A 19 2.22 -18.29 0.32
C GLU A 19 2.81 -16.92 -0.07
N ALA A 20 2.62 -16.49 -1.32
CA ALA A 20 3.15 -15.22 -1.82
C ALA A 20 2.46 -14.01 -1.17
N GLY A 21 1.17 -14.11 -0.87
CA GLY A 21 0.40 -13.14 -0.10
C GLY A 21 0.89 -13.05 1.34
N VAL A 22 1.06 -14.21 1.99
CA VAL A 22 1.57 -14.29 3.36
C VAL A 22 2.98 -13.68 3.47
N ASP A 23 3.86 -13.90 2.50
CA ASP A 23 5.19 -13.28 2.48
C ASP A 23 5.13 -11.75 2.36
N LYS A 24 4.23 -11.22 1.53
CA LYS A 24 4.01 -9.76 1.45
C LYS A 24 3.46 -9.22 2.77
N LEU A 25 2.58 -9.95 3.45
CA LEU A 25 2.08 -9.57 4.77
C LEU A 25 3.20 -9.50 5.81
N ARG A 26 4.14 -10.46 5.82
CA ARG A 26 5.31 -10.41 6.71
C ARG A 26 6.13 -9.14 6.49
N VAL A 27 6.32 -8.72 5.24
CA VAL A 27 7.05 -7.47 4.94
C VAL A 27 6.28 -6.24 5.44
N LEU A 28 4.96 -6.19 5.24
CA LEU A 28 4.13 -5.06 5.69
C LEU A 28 3.99 -4.99 7.21
N GLU A 29 3.89 -6.14 7.88
CA GLU A 29 3.83 -6.27 9.34
C GLU A 29 5.17 -5.88 9.97
N ALA A 30 6.29 -6.37 9.42
CA ALA A 30 7.63 -5.96 9.85
C ALA A 30 7.89 -4.46 9.63
N ALA A 31 7.24 -3.85 8.63
CA ALA A 31 7.25 -2.40 8.40
C ALA A 31 6.26 -1.62 9.28
N GLY A 32 5.49 -2.28 10.14
CA GLY A 32 4.50 -1.66 11.04
C GLY A 32 3.28 -1.09 10.33
N MET A 33 2.99 -1.51 9.09
CA MET A 33 1.92 -0.94 8.26
C MET A 33 0.58 -1.66 8.44
N VAL A 34 0.59 -2.89 8.94
CA VAL A 34 -0.59 -3.72 9.15
C VAL A 34 -0.44 -4.52 10.45
N GLU A 35 -1.58 -4.91 11.03
CA GLU A 35 -1.66 -5.88 12.10
C GLU A 35 -2.15 -7.22 11.52
N VAL A 36 -1.40 -8.28 11.79
CA VAL A 36 -1.63 -9.61 11.20
C VAL A 36 -1.58 -10.68 12.28
N GLN A 37 -2.49 -11.63 12.20
CA GLN A 37 -2.45 -12.87 12.97
C GLN A 37 -1.91 -13.98 12.06
N PHE A 38 -0.70 -14.47 12.37
CA PHE A 38 -0.10 -15.62 11.70
C PHE A 38 -0.42 -16.90 12.47
N THR A 39 -0.79 -17.97 11.77
CA THR A 39 -0.74 -19.32 12.33
C THR A 39 0.72 -19.78 12.45
N GLN A 40 1.01 -20.74 13.32
CA GLN A 40 2.37 -21.07 13.75
C GLN A 40 3.27 -21.73 12.67
N GLU A 41 2.73 -22.08 11.49
CA GLU A 41 3.48 -22.75 10.42
C GLU A 41 3.87 -21.76 9.29
N ARG A 42 5.04 -21.97 8.67
CA ARG A 42 5.41 -21.22 7.45
C ARG A 42 4.51 -21.65 6.29
N GLY A 43 4.08 -20.69 5.46
CA GLY A 43 3.12 -20.91 4.36
C GLY A 43 1.66 -21.09 4.84
N SER A 44 1.42 -20.96 6.13
CA SER A 44 0.12 -21.14 6.74
C SER A 44 -0.71 -19.83 6.66
N PRO A 45 -2.05 -19.90 6.63
CA PRO A 45 -2.90 -18.74 6.38
C PRO A 45 -2.66 -17.62 7.39
N ALA A 46 -2.71 -16.38 6.91
CA ALA A 46 -2.58 -15.19 7.75
C ALA A 46 -3.86 -14.37 7.70
N ARG A 47 -4.27 -13.82 8.84
CA ARG A 47 -5.44 -12.95 8.94
C ARG A 47 -5.01 -11.52 9.18
N VAL A 48 -5.35 -10.62 8.25
CA VAL A 48 -5.14 -9.18 8.46
C VAL A 48 -6.30 -8.65 9.26
N VAL A 49 -6.01 -7.99 10.38
CA VAL A 49 -7.04 -7.45 11.29
C VAL A 49 -7.16 -5.93 11.18
N ALA A 50 -6.09 -5.23 10.84
CA ALA A 50 -6.10 -3.78 10.71
C ALA A 50 -5.00 -3.25 9.77
N ILE A 51 -5.24 -2.08 9.18
CA ILE A 51 -4.19 -1.20 8.66
C ILE A 51 -3.87 -0.16 9.74
N THR A 52 -2.61 -0.03 10.10
CA THR A 52 -2.17 0.91 11.14
C THR A 52 -2.24 2.36 10.66
N GLY A 53 -2.07 3.32 11.57
CA GLY A 53 -1.93 4.73 11.21
C GLY A 53 -0.76 4.98 10.24
N LEU A 54 0.36 4.27 10.42
CA LEU A 54 1.51 4.33 9.52
C LEU A 54 1.18 3.79 8.12
N GLY A 55 0.46 2.68 8.03
CA GLY A 55 -0.01 2.13 6.77
C GLY A 55 -0.90 3.11 6.00
N ARG A 56 -1.87 3.74 6.69
CA ARG A 56 -2.74 4.77 6.09
C ARG A 56 -1.97 5.99 5.64
N ALA A 57 -1.05 6.50 6.46
CA ALA A 57 -0.19 7.62 6.09
C ALA A 57 0.67 7.30 4.86
N SER A 58 1.18 6.07 4.76
CA SER A 58 1.97 5.61 3.62
C SER A 58 1.16 5.59 2.32
N LEU A 59 -0.10 5.14 2.37
CA LEU A 59 -1.02 5.18 1.23
C LEU A 59 -1.28 6.62 0.76
N LEU A 60 -1.56 7.54 1.69
CA LEU A 60 -1.78 8.96 1.38
C LEU A 60 -0.54 9.61 0.76
N ALA A 61 0.65 9.31 1.31
CA ALA A 61 1.91 9.82 0.78
C ALA A 61 2.18 9.34 -0.65
N GLU A 62 1.82 8.09 -0.98
CA GLU A 62 1.95 7.56 -2.34
C GLU A 62 1.03 8.29 -3.33
N VAL A 63 -0.24 8.51 -2.96
CA VAL A 63 -1.18 9.28 -3.79
C VAL A 63 -0.67 10.72 -4.00
N ALA A 64 -0.17 11.37 -2.96
CA ALA A 64 0.38 12.72 -3.06
C ALA A 64 1.57 12.78 -4.04
N LYS A 65 2.48 11.80 -4.00
CA LYS A 65 3.61 11.71 -4.94
C LYS A 65 3.14 11.56 -6.39
N GLN A 66 2.09 10.75 -6.63
CA GLN A 66 1.52 10.57 -7.97
C GLN A 66 0.91 11.87 -8.51
N VAL A 67 0.16 12.59 -7.68
CA VAL A 67 -0.44 13.89 -8.05
C VAL A 67 0.65 14.92 -8.37
N ILE A 68 1.70 15.02 -7.54
CA ILE A 68 2.82 15.94 -7.79
C ILE A 68 3.51 15.62 -9.12
N ARG A 69 3.76 14.33 -9.39
CA ARG A 69 4.38 13.87 -10.64
C ARG A 69 3.52 14.25 -11.86
N GLN A 70 2.20 14.09 -11.78
CA GLN A 70 1.27 14.45 -12.86
C GLN A 70 1.19 15.97 -13.09
N ARG A 71 1.48 16.80 -12.08
CA ARG A 71 1.41 18.26 -12.16
C ARG A 71 2.63 18.95 -12.79
N SER A 72 3.69 18.22 -13.16
CA SER A 72 4.94 18.83 -13.66
C SER A 72 5.35 18.29 -15.06
N PRO A 73 5.48 19.10 -16.14
CA PRO A 73 4.83 20.39 -16.46
C PRO A 73 4.27 20.43 -17.92
N GLU A 74 2.97 20.67 -18.09
CA GLU A 74 2.45 21.38 -19.28
C GLU A 74 2.63 22.91 -19.16
N VAL A 75 3.12 23.39 -18.01
CA VAL A 75 3.34 24.81 -17.72
C VAL A 75 4.44 25.44 -18.62
N SER A 76 5.20 24.63 -19.37
CA SER A 76 6.27 25.13 -20.26
C SER A 76 5.83 25.39 -21.71
N SER A 77 4.67 24.91 -22.18
CA SER A 77 4.28 25.11 -23.60
C SER A 77 3.52 26.43 -23.82
N ALA A 78 2.79 26.92 -22.81
CA ALA A 78 2.05 28.18 -22.91
C ALA A 78 2.96 29.40 -23.01
N TRP A 79 4.14 29.37 -22.37
CA TRP A 79 5.16 30.43 -22.48
C TRP A 79 6.05 30.26 -23.72
N ALA A 80 6.33 29.02 -24.15
CA ALA A 80 7.10 28.75 -25.36
C ALA A 80 6.36 29.11 -26.65
N ALA A 81 5.02 29.12 -26.64
CA ALA A 81 4.21 29.55 -27.77
C ALA A 81 4.06 31.08 -27.90
N LEU A 82 4.59 31.85 -26.94
CA LEU A 82 4.54 33.31 -26.89
C LEU A 82 5.92 33.98 -27.11
N SER A 83 6.97 33.20 -27.40
CA SER A 83 8.32 33.67 -27.79
C SER A 83 8.58 33.37 -29.25
#